data_AF-A0A7V7AGK3-F1
#
_entry.id   AF-A0A7V7AGK3-F1
#
_cell.length_a   1.000
_cell.length_b   1.000
_cell.length_c   1.000
_cell.angle_alpha   90.00
_cell.angle_beta   90.00
_cell.angle_gamma   90.00
#
_symmetry.space_group_name_H-M   'P 1'
#
loop_
_entity.id
_entity.type
_entity.pdbx_description
1 polymer ?
#
loop_
_entity_poly.entity_id
_entity_poly.type
_entity_poly.pdbx_seq_one_letter_code
_entity_poly.pdbx_strand_id
1 'polypeptide(L)' 'MYGSPRLTASLKAKGISCSKNRVSPLMRDNNIYLKTKRKFKATINSRHNYPV' A
#
# COMPACT_ATOMS: atom_id res chain seq x y z
N MET A 1 4.57 -1.14 -2.29
CA MET A 1 4.52 -1.31 -0.82
C MET A 1 4.99 0.00 -0.20
N TYR A 2 4.09 0.85 0.28
CA TYR A 2 4.48 2.15 0.86
C TYR A 2 3.45 2.58 1.93
N GLY A 3 3.77 2.33 3.21
CA GLY A 3 2.96 2.72 4.38
C GLY A 3 3.29 4.13 4.88
N SER A 4 3.63 4.26 6.18
CA SER A 4 4.02 5.54 6.81
C SER A 4 4.94 6.45 5.98
N PRO A 5 5.89 5.96 5.13
CA PRO A 5 6.72 6.86 4.32
C PRO A 5 5.94 7.78 3.37
N ARG A 6 4.85 7.31 2.74
CA ARG A 6 4.04 8.15 1.83
C ARG A 6 3.21 9.18 2.58
N LEU A 7 2.67 8.79 3.73
CA LEU A 7 1.93 9.71 4.60
C LEU A 7 2.88 10.78 5.14
N THR A 8 4.06 10.39 5.62
CA THR A 8 5.11 11.34 6.04
C THR A 8 5.54 12.27 4.91
N ALA A 9 5.71 11.76 3.68
CA ALA A 9 6.06 12.61 2.53
C ALA A 9 4.94 13.63 2.21
N SER A 10 3.68 13.21 2.25
CA SER A 10 2.54 14.10 2.03
C SER A 10 2.40 15.16 3.14
N LEU A 11 2.63 14.77 4.40
CA LEU A 11 2.66 15.70 5.54
C LEU A 11 3.80 16.71 5.41
N LYS A 12 4.99 16.25 5.01
CA LYS A 12 6.15 17.11 4.79
C LYS A 12 5.92 18.10 3.63
N ALA A 13 5.26 17.68 2.56
CA ALA A 13 4.86 18.56 1.46
C ALA A 13 3.86 19.63 1.90
N LYS A 14 3.03 19.35 2.91
CA LYS A 14 2.12 20.32 3.55
C LYS A 14 2.80 21.20 4.60
N GLY A 15 4.13 21.10 4.76
CA GLY A 15 4.90 21.86 5.75
C GLY A 15 4.84 21.30 7.17
N ILE A 16 4.21 20.14 7.38
CA ILE A 16 4.09 19.51 8.69
C ILE A 16 5.29 18.59 8.91
N SER A 17 6.16 18.95 9.86
CA SER A 17 7.30 18.14 10.24
C SER A 17 6.86 16.96 11.12
N CYS A 18 6.72 15.78 10.52
CA CYS A 18 6.45 14.55 11.26
C CYS A 18 7.56 13.52 11.05
N SER A 19 8.06 12.95 12.15
CA SER A 19 8.99 11.81 12.11
C SER A 19 8.24 10.50 11.86
N LYS A 20 8.85 9.56 11.13
CA LYS A 20 8.24 8.23 10.87
C LYS A 20 7.79 7.53 12.16
N ASN A 21 8.57 7.67 13.23
CA ASN A 21 8.30 7.07 14.55
C ASN A 21 7.02 7.61 15.21
N ARG A 22 6.63 8.86 14.91
CA ARG A 22 5.36 9.44 15.39
C ARG A 22 4.19 9.08 14.48
N VAL A 23 4.43 8.99 13.18
CA VAL A 23 3.37 8.74 12.20
C VAL A 23 2.82 7.32 12.32
N SER A 24 3.64 6.31 12.64
CA SER A 24 3.18 4.92 12.79
C SER A 24 2.14 4.69 13.91
N PRO A 25 2.34 5.14 15.17
CA PRO A 25 1.34 4.99 16.21
C PRO A 25 0.09 5.85 15.95
N LEU A 26 0.24 7.08 15.43
CA LEU A 26 -0.91 7.91 15.04
C LEU A 26 -1.76 7.25 13.95
N MET A 27 -1.12 6.62 12.95
CA MET A 27 -1.83 5.85 11.93
C MET A 27 -2.62 4.67 12.53
N ARG A 28 -2.07 3.99 13.54
CA ARG A 28 -2.77 2.89 14.24
C ARG A 28 -3.94 3.39 15.06
N ASP A 29 -3.72 4.42 15.86
CA ASP A 29 -4.74 5.02 16.74
C ASP A 29 -5.93 5.55 15.94
N ASN A 30 -5.66 6.22 14.81
CA ASN A 30 -6.69 6.78 13.95
C ASN A 30 -7.27 5.74 12.96
N ASN A 31 -6.91 4.46 13.08
CA ASN A 31 -7.28 3.39 12.14
C ASN A 31 -7.02 3.75 10.67
N ILE A 32 -5.97 4.52 10.41
CA ILE A 32 -5.55 4.94 9.07
C ILE A 32 -4.67 3.84 8.48
N TYR A 33 -5.28 2.99 7.66
CA TYR A 33 -4.60 1.96 6.89
C TYR A 33 -4.60 2.29 5.41
N LEU A 34 -3.51 1.96 4.70
CA LEU A 34 -3.48 2.10 3.25
C LEU A 34 -4.22 0.93 2.60
N LYS A 35 -5.35 1.21 1.93
CA LYS A 35 -6.03 0.21 1.08
C LYS A 35 -5.13 -0.12 -0.11
N THR A 36 -4.63 -1.36 -0.15
CA THR A 36 -3.90 -1.87 -1.32
C THR A 36 -4.88 -2.56 -2.25
N LYS A 37 -4.79 -2.29 -3.57
CA LYS A 37 -5.53 -3.08 -4.56
C LYS A 37 -4.96 -4.51 -4.56
N ARG A 38 -5.81 -5.52 -4.33
CA ARG A 38 -5.41 -6.93 -4.44
C ARG A 38 -4.85 -7.15 -5.85
N LYS A 39 -3.64 -7.73 -5.96
CA LYS A 39 -3.11 -8.10 -7.29
C LYS A 39 -4.09 -9.09 -7.93
N PHE A 40 -4.51 -8.79 -9.15
CA PHE A 40 -5.33 -9.72 -9.93
C PHE A 40 -4.47 -10.96 -10.23
N LYS A 41 -4.95 -12.14 -9.83
CA LYS A 41 -4.30 -13.42 -10.13
C LYS A 41 -5.07 -14.02 -11.31
N ALA A 42 -4.48 -13.97 -12.51
CA ALA A 42 -5.06 -14.62 -13.68
C ALA A 42 -4.98 -16.14 -13.49
N THR A 43 -6.12 -16.80 -13.30
CA THR A 43 -6.23 -18.26 -13.33
C THR A 43 -6.47 -18.70 -14.76
N ILE A 44 -5.43 -18.70 -15.58
CA ILE A 44 -5.47 -19.44 -16.84
C ILE A 44 -4.79 -20.77 -16.56
N ASN A 45 -5.59 -21.82 -16.37
CA ASN A 45 -5.10 -23.19 -16.43
C ASN A 45 -4.78 -23.49 -17.90
N SER A 46 -3.59 -23.10 -18.35
CA SER A 46 -3.08 -23.42 -19.69
C SER A 46 -2.68 -24.90 -19.73
N ARG A 47 -3.68 -25.80 -19.72
CA ARG A 47 -3.53 -27.18 -20.19
C ARG A 47 -4.45 -27.34 -21.38
N HIS A 48 -4.08 -26.71 -22.49
CA HIS A 48 -4.74 -26.87 -23.75
C HIS A 48 -3.95 -27.89 -24.58
N ASN A 49 -4.50 -29.10 -24.68
CA ASN A 49 -4.02 -30.15 -25.59
C ASN A 49 -4.84 -30.06 -26.89
N TYR A 50 -4.73 -28.95 -27.61
CA TYR A 50 -5.31 -28.85 -28.96
C TYR A 50 -4.26 -29.36 -29.95
N PRO A 51 -4.64 -30.26 -30.89
CA PRO A 51 -3.74 -30.65 -31.97
C PRO A 51 -3.56 -29.46 -32.91
N VAL A 52 -2.31 -29.12 -33.19
CA VAL A 52 -1.94 -28.13 -34.21
C VAL A 52 -2.23 -28.64 -35.61
#